data_AF-A0A520HDC4-F1
#
_entry.id   AF-A0A520HDC4-F1
#
_cell.length_a   1.000
_cell.length_b   1.000
_cell.length_c   1.000
_cell.angle_alpha   90.00
_cell.angle_beta   90.00
_cell.angle_gamma   90.00
#
_symmetry.space_group_name_H-M   'P 1'
#
loop_
_entity.id
_entity.type
_entity.pdbx_description
1 polymer ?
#
loop_
_entity_poly.entity_id
_entity_poly.type
_entity_poly.pdbx_seq_one_letter_code
_entity_poly.pdbx_strand_id
1 'polypeptide(L)'
;MLIEAFKEIKEWMNATGADNRPKAEPFDMLDIPQGMAAMGFSKGKIFAERWFNGRAFVGPTSIQERAGAMYPKDMIDEKTTKISWLIGFDSVRKKYEELIENLIYSNLSIQQVRKNIVRFMANNPRFYGTLHTNQYCKNDIQELHRQFQFQLNPISDLDTLEGFYPTDLTASLGSFNFFAAIATVEIITDVYNKYITHSKTVHCTKSRATITHIWIYAKDSYSFQDDDKSSQYLGHWNKNGLIILPIAAGAGKIGKLIKDHTGSKVNVSFETGNWDLVSTQARKQISKVKESDIYTSVRNRDYIEWRKIHGRGGDFIIYSDLKKIQLDNPIFISLEEIC
;
A
#
# COMPACT_ATOMS: atom_id res chain seq x y z
N MET A 1 -6.13 27.97 9.89
CA MET A 1 -7.29 27.06 9.73
C MET A 1 -7.13 25.75 10.50
N LEU A 2 -6.14 24.89 10.22
CA LEU A 2 -5.88 23.67 11.02
C LEU A 2 -5.50 23.97 12.49
N ILE A 3 -4.74 25.06 12.71
CA ILE A 3 -4.35 25.51 14.06
C ILE A 3 -5.57 26.06 14.83
N GLU A 4 -6.45 26.82 14.19
CA GLU A 4 -7.74 27.24 14.79
C GLU A 4 -8.62 26.05 15.16
N ALA A 5 -8.83 25.10 14.24
CA ALA A 5 -9.64 23.90 14.51
C ALA A 5 -9.09 23.10 15.70
N PHE A 6 -7.76 23.03 15.83
CA PHE A 6 -7.12 22.39 16.97
C PHE A 6 -7.35 23.13 18.29
N LYS A 7 -7.21 24.46 18.29
CA LYS A 7 -7.50 25.27 19.49
C LYS A 7 -8.95 25.10 19.93
N GLU A 8 -9.90 25.13 18.99
CA GLU A 8 -11.32 24.90 19.26
C GLU A 8 -11.60 23.52 19.88
N ILE A 9 -10.97 22.45 19.37
CA ILE A 9 -11.10 21.09 19.94
C ILE A 9 -10.57 21.06 21.37
N LYS A 10 -9.39 21.64 21.61
CA LYS A 10 -8.74 21.62 22.91
C LYS A 10 -9.51 22.45 23.94
N GLU A 11 -9.99 23.62 23.54
CA GLU A 11 -10.83 24.49 24.36
C GLU A 11 -12.13 23.80 24.73
N TRP A 12 -12.78 23.14 23.77
CA TRP A 12 -13.98 22.33 24.05
C TRP A 12 -13.68 21.18 25.02
N MET A 13 -12.62 20.40 24.77
CA MET A 13 -12.23 19.27 25.63
C MET A 13 -11.93 19.69 27.08
N ASN A 14 -11.37 20.89 27.27
CA ASN A 14 -11.09 21.46 28.58
C ASN A 14 -12.36 22.03 29.26
N ALA A 15 -13.29 22.58 28.47
CA ALA A 15 -14.54 23.15 28.96
C ALA A 15 -15.56 22.06 29.36
N THR A 16 -15.59 20.94 28.64
CA THR A 16 -16.42 19.78 28.98
C THR A 16 -15.62 18.79 29.82
N GLY A 17 -15.85 18.78 31.14
CA GLY A 17 -15.33 17.72 32.03
C GLY A 17 -15.65 16.32 31.49
N ALA A 18 -14.80 15.33 31.75
CA ALA A 18 -14.88 14.00 31.14
C ALA A 18 -16.27 13.34 31.29
N ASP A 19 -16.94 13.56 32.41
CA ASP A 19 -18.27 13.01 32.72
C ASP A 19 -19.42 13.72 31.99
N ASN A 20 -19.20 14.92 31.45
CA ASN A 20 -20.21 15.74 30.79
C ASN A 20 -20.19 15.63 29.26
N ARG A 21 -19.41 14.70 28.71
CA ARG A 21 -19.34 14.50 27.25
C ARG A 21 -20.55 13.68 26.78
N PRO A 22 -21.20 14.06 25.66
CA PRO A 22 -22.23 13.24 25.05
C PRO A 22 -21.66 11.87 24.75
N LYS A 23 -22.32 10.81 25.22
CA LYS A 23 -22.01 9.43 24.87
C LYS A 23 -22.94 9.02 23.74
N ALA A 24 -22.39 8.50 22.64
CA ALA A 24 -23.20 7.88 21.60
C ALA A 24 -23.76 6.52 22.08
N GLU A 25 -24.78 6.02 21.38
CA GLU A 25 -25.03 4.57 21.32
C GLU A 25 -23.75 3.84 20.88
N PRO A 26 -23.62 2.52 21.12
CA PRO A 26 -22.44 1.78 20.71
C PRO A 26 -22.21 1.91 19.20
N PHE A 27 -21.13 2.58 18.81
CA PHE A 27 -20.65 2.58 17.44
C PHE A 27 -20.28 1.14 17.06
N ASP A 28 -20.95 0.58 16.05
CA ASP A 28 -20.57 -0.71 15.49
C ASP A 28 -19.49 -0.47 14.42
N MET A 29 -18.43 -1.27 14.41
CA MET A 29 -17.42 -1.23 13.35
C MET A 29 -18.04 -1.44 11.96
N LEU A 30 -19.19 -2.12 11.87
CA LEU A 30 -19.96 -2.26 10.63
C LEU A 30 -20.59 -0.94 10.12
N ASP A 31 -20.57 0.12 10.91
CA ASP A 31 -20.98 1.47 10.49
C ASP A 31 -19.91 2.18 9.65
N ILE A 32 -18.64 1.73 9.68
CA ILE A 32 -17.53 2.32 8.92
C ILE A 32 -17.82 2.36 7.40
N PRO A 33 -18.25 1.25 6.75
CA PRO A 33 -18.68 1.28 5.35
C PRO A 33 -19.75 2.35 5.05
N GLN A 34 -20.70 2.56 5.95
CA GLN A 34 -21.74 3.58 5.78
C GLN A 34 -21.15 4.99 5.84
N GLY A 35 -20.26 5.25 6.81
CA GLY A 35 -19.52 6.50 6.89
C GLY A 35 -18.67 6.78 5.64
N MET A 36 -17.98 5.76 5.13
CA MET A 36 -17.23 5.85 3.86
C MET A 36 -18.16 6.21 2.69
N ALA A 37 -19.34 5.58 2.61
CA ALA A 37 -20.33 5.90 1.59
C ALA A 37 -20.81 7.37 1.66
N ALA A 38 -21.07 7.87 2.88
CA ALA A 38 -21.51 9.24 3.12
C ALA A 38 -20.46 10.28 2.68
N MET A 39 -19.17 9.91 2.70
CA MET A 39 -18.06 10.73 2.21
C MET A 39 -17.77 10.57 0.71
N GLY A 40 -18.51 9.71 0.01
CA GLY A 40 -18.22 9.37 -1.38
C GLY A 40 -17.03 8.43 -1.57
N PHE A 41 -16.50 7.82 -0.50
CA PHE A 41 -15.38 6.89 -0.52
C PHE A 41 -15.82 5.50 -0.98
N SER A 42 -16.07 5.40 -2.29
CA SER A 42 -16.68 4.22 -2.90
C SER A 42 -15.75 3.00 -2.86
N LYS A 43 -14.45 3.18 -3.12
CA LYS A 43 -13.46 2.10 -3.04
C LYS A 43 -13.16 1.73 -1.59
N GLY A 44 -13.03 2.72 -0.70
CA GLY A 44 -12.82 2.50 0.73
C GLY A 44 -13.93 1.64 1.32
N LYS A 45 -15.19 1.98 1.00
CA LYS A 45 -16.36 1.20 1.40
C LYS A 45 -16.25 -0.27 0.97
N ILE A 46 -15.95 -0.52 -0.31
CA ILE A 46 -15.85 -1.89 -0.85
C ILE A 46 -14.78 -2.69 -0.09
N PHE A 47 -13.63 -2.08 0.21
CA PHE A 47 -12.57 -2.76 0.95
C PHE A 47 -12.95 -3.01 2.42
N ALA A 48 -13.58 -2.05 3.08
CA ALA A 48 -14.08 -2.23 4.43
C ALA A 48 -15.13 -3.37 4.50
N GLU A 49 -16.12 -3.36 3.60
CA GLU A 49 -17.12 -4.42 3.50
C GLU A 49 -16.47 -5.78 3.23
N ARG A 50 -15.49 -5.83 2.32
CA ARG A 50 -14.73 -7.05 2.04
C ARG A 50 -14.02 -7.55 3.28
N TRP A 51 -13.33 -6.67 4.02
CA TRP A 51 -12.63 -7.05 5.24
C TRP A 51 -13.60 -7.67 6.24
N PHE A 52 -14.70 -6.97 6.58
CA PHE A 52 -15.67 -7.44 7.60
C PHE A 52 -16.38 -8.74 7.19
N ASN A 53 -16.65 -8.93 5.90
CA ASN A 53 -17.32 -10.13 5.38
C ASN A 53 -16.37 -11.29 5.08
N GLY A 54 -15.06 -11.05 5.05
CA GLY A 54 -14.04 -12.07 4.85
C GLY A 54 -13.97 -13.05 6.03
N ARG A 55 -13.56 -14.30 5.77
CA ARG A 55 -13.23 -15.23 6.86
C ARG A 55 -12.10 -14.65 7.71
N ALA A 56 -12.03 -15.03 8.99
CA ALA A 56 -10.93 -14.60 9.85
C ALA A 56 -9.58 -15.00 9.25
N PHE A 57 -8.72 -14.00 9.07
CA PHE A 57 -7.37 -14.19 8.55
C PHE A 57 -6.48 -13.05 9.02
N VAL A 58 -5.27 -13.39 9.49
CA VAL A 58 -4.23 -12.45 9.88
C VAL A 58 -3.17 -12.48 8.80
N GLY A 59 -2.92 -11.34 8.18
CA GLY A 59 -1.86 -11.19 7.20
C GLY A 59 -0.47 -11.11 7.85
N PRO A 60 0.60 -11.30 7.05
CA PRO A 60 1.97 -10.95 7.40
C PRO A 60 2.12 -9.60 8.13
N THR A 61 2.77 -9.61 9.28
CA THR A 61 2.88 -8.43 10.15
C THR A 61 4.24 -7.78 10.06
N SER A 62 5.33 -8.53 9.92
CA SER A 62 6.67 -7.93 9.78
C SER A 62 7.02 -7.59 8.33
N ILE A 63 7.94 -6.63 8.16
CA ILE A 63 8.52 -6.31 6.83
C ILE A 63 9.13 -7.57 6.20
N GLN A 64 9.80 -8.39 7.00
CA GLN A 64 10.44 -9.64 6.55
C GLN A 64 9.40 -10.64 6.06
N GLU A 65 8.28 -10.81 6.77
CA GLU A 65 7.19 -11.68 6.33
C GLU A 65 6.55 -11.14 5.04
N ARG A 66 6.27 -9.84 4.98
CA ARG A 66 5.63 -9.19 3.82
C ARG A 66 6.46 -9.29 2.53
N ALA A 67 7.79 -9.34 2.63
CA ALA A 67 8.69 -9.40 1.47
C ALA A 67 8.56 -10.71 0.65
N GLY A 68 8.10 -11.81 1.26
CA GLY A 68 8.01 -13.11 0.62
C GLY A 68 6.68 -13.85 0.79
N ALA A 69 5.71 -13.25 1.50
CA ALA A 69 4.46 -13.91 1.81
C ALA A 69 3.57 -14.10 0.57
N MET A 70 2.99 -15.30 0.51
CA MET A 70 1.91 -15.65 -0.41
C MET A 70 0.61 -15.67 0.38
N TYR A 71 -0.39 -14.95 -0.10
CA TYR A 71 -1.73 -14.97 0.45
C TYR A 71 -2.54 -16.12 -0.16
N PRO A 72 -3.42 -16.76 0.63
CA PRO A 72 -4.45 -17.67 0.10
C PRO A 72 -5.28 -16.98 -0.98
N LYS A 73 -5.72 -17.72 -2.01
CA LYS A 73 -6.41 -17.14 -3.19
C LYS A 73 -7.65 -16.30 -2.83
N ASP A 74 -8.36 -16.67 -1.77
CA ASP A 74 -9.54 -15.94 -1.29
C ASP A 74 -9.19 -14.64 -0.54
N MET A 75 -7.92 -14.48 -0.14
CA MET A 75 -7.34 -13.29 0.50
C MET A 75 -6.57 -12.41 -0.48
N ILE A 76 -6.85 -12.53 -1.78
CA ILE A 76 -6.31 -11.68 -2.84
C ILE A 76 -7.46 -10.91 -3.48
N ASP A 77 -7.29 -9.60 -3.64
CA ASP A 77 -8.14 -8.76 -4.48
C ASP A 77 -7.36 -8.29 -5.70
N GLU A 78 -7.76 -8.73 -6.89
CA GLU A 78 -7.17 -8.33 -8.18
C GLU A 78 -8.17 -7.55 -9.06
N LYS A 79 -9.35 -7.24 -8.51
CA LYS A 79 -10.51 -6.78 -9.29
C LYS A 79 -10.93 -5.36 -8.96
N THR A 80 -10.81 -4.98 -7.69
CA THR A 80 -11.37 -3.74 -7.17
C THR A 80 -10.57 -2.52 -7.62
N THR A 81 -9.25 -2.59 -7.59
CA THR A 81 -8.36 -1.47 -7.95
C THR A 81 -7.90 -1.58 -9.40
N LYS A 82 -7.94 -0.46 -10.12
CA LYS A 82 -7.38 -0.34 -11.48
C LYS A 82 -6.33 0.75 -11.51
N ILE A 83 -5.26 0.54 -12.29
CA ILE A 83 -4.22 1.54 -12.53
C ILE A 83 -4.84 2.84 -13.05
N SER A 84 -5.83 2.75 -13.95
CA SER A 84 -6.53 3.92 -14.50
C SER A 84 -7.21 4.78 -13.43
N TRP A 85 -7.74 4.18 -12.37
CA TRP A 85 -8.30 4.90 -11.23
C TRP A 85 -7.21 5.55 -10.37
N LEU A 86 -6.13 4.81 -10.09
CA LEU A 86 -5.00 5.31 -9.30
C LEU A 86 -4.33 6.53 -9.92
N ILE A 87 -4.07 6.50 -11.24
CA ILE A 87 -3.45 7.64 -11.95
C ILE A 87 -4.45 8.78 -12.23
N GLY A 88 -5.70 8.66 -11.78
CA GLY A 88 -6.64 9.77 -11.71
C GLY A 88 -6.22 10.83 -10.68
N PHE A 89 -5.48 10.43 -9.64
CA PHE A 89 -4.93 11.32 -8.62
C PHE A 89 -3.57 11.87 -9.08
N ASP A 90 -3.41 13.19 -9.15
CA ASP A 90 -2.24 13.82 -9.79
C ASP A 90 -0.89 13.50 -9.10
N SER A 91 -0.87 13.45 -7.77
CA SER A 91 0.30 13.03 -6.98
C SER A 91 0.74 11.60 -7.33
N VAL A 92 -0.24 10.69 -7.44
CA VAL A 92 -0.03 9.29 -7.78
C VAL A 92 0.39 9.13 -9.24
N ARG A 93 -0.20 9.91 -10.15
CA ARG A 93 0.20 9.92 -11.57
C ARG A 93 1.67 10.27 -11.73
N LYS A 94 2.16 11.31 -11.04
CA LYS A 94 3.57 11.71 -11.08
C LYS A 94 4.49 10.58 -10.60
N LYS A 95 4.09 9.85 -9.55
CA LYS A 95 4.84 8.69 -9.04
C LYS A 95 4.84 7.51 -10.02
N TYR A 96 3.73 7.29 -10.69
CA TYR A 96 3.61 6.29 -11.75
C TYR A 96 4.54 6.63 -12.94
N GLU A 97 4.55 7.89 -13.40
CA GLU A 97 5.41 8.38 -14.48
C GLU A 97 6.89 8.29 -14.10
N GLU A 98 7.26 8.76 -12.89
CA GLU A 98 8.62 8.69 -12.34
C GLU A 98 9.16 7.24 -12.32
N LEU A 99 8.31 6.27 -12.00
CA LEU A 99 8.70 4.86 -12.01
C LEU A 99 9.15 4.42 -13.41
N ILE A 100 8.34 4.72 -14.43
CA ILE A 100 8.52 4.25 -15.81
C ILE A 100 9.64 4.99 -16.52
N GLU A 101 9.74 6.31 -16.33
CA GLU A 101 10.68 7.14 -17.06
C GLU A 101 12.09 7.08 -16.47
N ASN A 102 12.20 6.94 -15.15
CA ASN A 102 13.47 7.11 -14.45
C ASN A 102 13.85 5.89 -13.60
N LEU A 103 12.99 5.47 -12.67
CA LEU A 103 13.41 4.53 -11.62
C LEU A 103 13.72 3.13 -12.15
N ILE A 104 13.04 2.65 -13.20
CA ILE A 104 13.34 1.34 -13.80
C ILE A 104 14.75 1.27 -14.41
N TYR A 105 15.36 2.40 -14.74
CA TYR A 105 16.69 2.50 -15.33
C TYR A 105 17.82 2.72 -14.31
N SER A 106 17.48 2.83 -13.01
CA SER A 106 18.48 3.01 -11.96
C SER A 106 19.46 1.83 -11.88
N ASN A 107 20.70 2.07 -11.42
CA ASN A 107 21.69 1.01 -11.25
C ASN A 107 21.19 -0.15 -10.38
N LEU A 108 20.43 0.14 -9.32
CA LEU A 108 19.84 -0.87 -8.44
C LEU A 108 18.78 -1.71 -9.18
N SER A 109 17.94 -1.07 -10.00
CA SER A 109 16.97 -1.76 -10.86
C SER A 109 17.66 -2.71 -11.82
N ILE A 110 18.70 -2.24 -12.52
CA ILE A 110 19.45 -3.06 -13.48
C ILE A 110 20.12 -4.25 -12.78
N GLN A 111 20.67 -4.05 -11.59
CA GLN A 111 21.21 -5.15 -10.79
C GLN A 111 20.14 -6.16 -10.40
N GLN A 112 18.94 -5.71 -10.01
CA GLN A 112 17.85 -6.60 -9.66
C GLN A 112 17.30 -7.35 -10.87
N VAL A 113 17.18 -6.70 -12.04
CA VAL A 113 16.86 -7.36 -13.31
C VAL A 113 17.88 -8.46 -13.61
N ARG A 114 19.19 -8.17 -13.52
CA ARG A 114 20.25 -9.18 -13.69
C ARG A 114 20.06 -10.36 -12.74
N LYS A 115 19.81 -10.12 -11.45
CA LYS A 115 19.56 -11.18 -10.45
C LYS A 115 18.36 -12.05 -10.83
N ASN A 116 17.26 -11.45 -11.27
CA ASN A 116 16.06 -12.18 -11.69
C ASN A 116 16.34 -13.07 -12.92
N ILE A 117 17.05 -12.54 -13.93
CA ILE A 117 17.42 -13.31 -15.13
C ILE A 117 18.40 -14.44 -14.80
N VAL A 118 19.43 -14.18 -13.98
CA VAL A 118 20.38 -15.22 -13.54
C VAL A 118 19.64 -16.35 -12.82
N ARG A 119 18.73 -16.02 -11.90
CA ARG A 119 17.91 -17.01 -11.19
C ARG A 119 17.05 -17.82 -12.16
N PHE A 120 16.42 -17.16 -13.14
CA PHE A 120 15.64 -17.84 -14.16
C PHE A 120 16.49 -18.81 -14.99
N MET A 121 17.66 -18.37 -15.47
CA MET A 121 18.56 -19.20 -16.28
C MET A 121 19.16 -20.36 -15.50
N ALA A 122 19.45 -20.19 -14.20
CA ALA A 122 19.90 -21.28 -13.35
C ALA A 122 18.89 -22.44 -13.28
N ASN A 123 17.59 -22.12 -13.28
CA ASN A 123 16.52 -23.12 -13.31
C ASN A 123 16.16 -23.59 -14.73
N ASN A 124 16.57 -22.84 -15.76
CA ASN A 124 16.25 -23.10 -17.16
C ASN A 124 17.50 -22.96 -18.06
N PRO A 125 18.57 -23.76 -17.83
CA PRO A 125 19.89 -23.50 -18.41
C PRO A 125 19.95 -23.64 -19.94
N ARG A 126 18.95 -24.28 -20.55
CA ARG A 126 18.83 -24.45 -22.01
C ARG A 126 17.81 -23.51 -22.65
N PHE A 127 17.25 -22.57 -21.89
CA PHE A 127 16.25 -21.66 -22.42
C PHE A 127 16.86 -20.70 -23.45
N TYR A 128 16.22 -20.59 -24.59
CA TYR A 128 16.51 -19.59 -25.62
C TYR A 128 15.19 -19.09 -26.22
N GLY A 129 15.19 -17.84 -26.71
CA GLY A 129 14.02 -17.20 -27.30
C GLY A 129 13.30 -16.26 -26.35
N THR A 130 12.01 -16.04 -26.59
CA THR A 130 11.21 -15.05 -25.89
C THR A 130 10.48 -15.64 -24.68
N LEU A 131 10.71 -15.08 -23.50
CA LEU A 131 9.99 -15.37 -22.27
C LEU A 131 8.90 -14.30 -22.04
N HIS A 132 7.66 -14.75 -21.94
CA HIS A 132 6.55 -13.98 -21.39
C HIS A 132 6.33 -14.39 -19.92
N THR A 133 6.68 -13.50 -19.00
CA THR A 133 6.76 -13.84 -17.57
C THR A 133 5.41 -14.14 -16.94
N ASN A 134 4.32 -13.52 -17.40
CA ASN A 134 2.98 -13.82 -16.90
C ASN A 134 2.57 -15.27 -17.22
N GLN A 135 2.85 -15.75 -18.45
CA GLN A 135 2.58 -17.11 -18.87
C GLN A 135 3.45 -18.11 -18.09
N TYR A 136 4.73 -17.80 -17.92
CA TYR A 136 5.64 -18.61 -17.10
C TYR A 136 5.16 -18.72 -15.65
N CYS A 137 4.66 -17.63 -15.07
CA CYS A 137 4.04 -17.59 -13.74
C CYS A 137 2.59 -18.10 -13.72
N LYS A 138 2.09 -18.74 -14.80
CA LYS A 138 0.73 -19.29 -14.90
C LYS A 138 -0.38 -18.26 -14.61
N ASN A 139 -0.12 -17.00 -14.94
CA ASN A 139 -0.96 -15.84 -14.64
C ASN A 139 -1.23 -15.63 -13.13
N ASP A 140 -0.36 -16.15 -12.25
CA ASP A 140 -0.38 -15.85 -10.82
C ASP A 140 0.45 -14.59 -10.54
N ILE A 141 -0.21 -13.52 -10.11
CA ILE A 141 0.42 -12.23 -9.85
C ILE A 141 1.39 -12.28 -8.68
N GLN A 142 1.17 -13.13 -7.68
CA GLN A 142 2.09 -13.27 -6.55
C GLN A 142 3.38 -13.95 -7.00
N GLU A 143 3.29 -14.96 -7.88
CA GLU A 143 4.47 -15.57 -8.50
C GLU A 143 5.22 -14.60 -9.43
N LEU A 144 4.49 -13.81 -10.22
CA LEU A 144 5.09 -12.76 -11.05
C LEU A 144 5.87 -11.76 -10.19
N HIS A 145 5.24 -11.28 -9.11
CA HIS A 145 5.85 -10.37 -8.16
C HIS A 145 7.10 -10.99 -7.52
N ARG A 146 7.00 -12.20 -6.98
CA ARG A 146 8.10 -12.90 -6.30
C ARG A 146 9.29 -13.17 -7.21
N GLN A 147 9.05 -13.49 -8.48
CA GLN A 147 10.11 -13.96 -9.38
C GLN A 147 10.70 -12.85 -10.25
N PHE A 148 9.90 -11.88 -10.68
CA PHE A 148 10.28 -10.93 -11.74
C PHE A 148 10.13 -9.46 -11.37
N GLN A 149 9.62 -9.11 -10.17
CA GLN A 149 9.66 -7.74 -9.67
C GLN A 149 11.11 -7.27 -9.54
N PHE A 150 11.38 -6.04 -9.97
CA PHE A 150 12.74 -5.48 -9.94
C PHE A 150 12.84 -4.03 -9.49
N GLN A 151 11.73 -3.29 -9.49
CA GLN A 151 11.68 -1.92 -8.97
C GLN A 151 10.33 -1.61 -8.33
N LEU A 152 10.30 -0.65 -7.41
CA LEU A 152 9.10 -0.09 -6.82
C LEU A 152 9.20 1.44 -6.72
N ASN A 153 8.05 2.11 -6.64
CA ASN A 153 7.96 3.52 -6.23
C ASN A 153 6.88 3.63 -5.13
N PRO A 154 7.24 4.06 -3.90
CA PRO A 154 6.28 4.19 -2.82
C PRO A 154 5.36 5.39 -3.00
N ILE A 155 4.10 5.20 -2.62
CA ILE A 155 3.07 6.23 -2.46
C ILE A 155 2.87 6.39 -0.95
N SER A 156 3.19 7.56 -0.43
CA SER A 156 3.02 7.87 0.99
C SER A 156 1.57 8.26 1.29
N ASP A 157 1.20 8.26 2.57
CA ASP A 157 -0.13 8.72 3.00
C ASP A 157 -0.44 10.13 2.46
N LEU A 158 0.58 11.01 2.43
CA LEU A 158 0.45 12.39 1.96
C LEU A 158 0.14 12.48 0.46
N ASP A 159 0.67 11.54 -0.32
CA ASP A 159 0.38 11.47 -1.74
C ASP A 159 -1.08 11.08 -2.00
N THR A 160 -1.77 10.51 -1.00
CA THR A 160 -3.20 10.13 -1.14
C THR A 160 -4.17 11.19 -0.64
N LEU A 161 -3.69 12.22 0.08
CA LEU A 161 -4.53 13.30 0.60
C LEU A 161 -4.80 14.36 -0.47
N GLU A 162 -5.92 15.04 -0.34
CA GLU A 162 -6.23 16.25 -1.11
C GLU A 162 -6.36 17.43 -0.15
N GLY A 163 -5.44 18.39 -0.22
CA GLY A 163 -5.45 19.55 0.69
C GLY A 163 -5.38 19.17 2.18
N PHE A 164 -4.70 18.08 2.52
CA PHE A 164 -4.63 17.44 3.86
C PHE A 164 -5.91 16.73 4.32
N TYR A 165 -6.93 16.62 3.46
CA TYR A 165 -8.14 15.84 3.74
C TYR A 165 -8.03 14.43 3.16
N PRO A 166 -8.54 13.41 3.86
CA PRO A 166 -8.66 12.05 3.33
C PRO A 166 -9.46 12.04 2.04
N THR A 167 -9.01 11.24 1.08
CA THR A 167 -9.76 10.93 -0.13
C THR A 167 -10.23 9.49 -0.10
N ASP A 168 -10.99 9.08 -1.12
CA ASP A 168 -11.31 7.66 -1.32
C ASP A 168 -10.03 6.81 -1.43
N LEU A 169 -8.95 7.36 -2.02
CA LEU A 169 -7.66 6.67 -2.10
C LEU A 169 -7.04 6.47 -0.72
N THR A 170 -7.07 7.50 0.14
CA THR A 170 -6.60 7.39 1.53
C THR A 170 -7.37 6.32 2.30
N ALA A 171 -8.70 6.33 2.19
CA ALA A 171 -9.57 5.35 2.86
C ALA A 171 -9.44 3.93 2.30
N SER A 172 -8.99 3.80 1.05
CA SER A 172 -8.84 2.52 0.37
C SER A 172 -7.50 1.85 0.61
N LEU A 173 -6.40 2.59 0.43
CA LEU A 173 -5.04 2.03 0.36
C LEU A 173 -4.07 2.68 1.34
N GLY A 174 -4.40 3.84 1.94
CA GLY A 174 -3.48 4.57 2.82
C GLY A 174 -2.14 4.89 2.15
N SER A 175 -1.13 4.04 2.37
CA SER A 175 0.12 4.06 1.63
C SER A 175 0.32 2.73 0.89
N PHE A 176 0.75 2.79 -0.36
CA PHE A 176 0.94 1.61 -1.21
C PHE A 176 2.16 1.79 -2.10
N ASN A 177 2.45 0.82 -2.96
CA ASN A 177 3.57 0.93 -3.90
C ASN A 177 3.12 0.59 -5.31
N PHE A 178 3.65 1.34 -6.29
CA PHE A 178 3.75 0.82 -7.65
C PHE A 178 4.97 -0.09 -7.76
N PHE A 179 4.83 -1.15 -8.54
CA PHE A 179 5.89 -2.11 -8.82
C PHE A 179 6.10 -2.25 -10.32
N ALA A 180 7.35 -2.46 -10.70
CA ALA A 180 7.73 -2.90 -12.03
C ALA A 180 8.23 -4.34 -11.97
N ALA A 181 7.73 -5.17 -12.89
CA ALA A 181 8.23 -6.52 -13.14
C ALA A 181 8.58 -6.71 -14.61
N ILE A 182 9.51 -7.62 -14.92
CA ILE A 182 9.83 -7.97 -16.31
C ILE A 182 8.56 -8.56 -16.94
N ALA A 183 8.14 -8.09 -18.11
CA ALA A 183 7.00 -8.66 -18.84
C ALA A 183 7.42 -9.51 -20.04
N THR A 184 8.39 -9.04 -20.80
CA THR A 184 8.91 -9.76 -21.96
C THR A 184 10.41 -9.58 -22.03
N VAL A 185 11.12 -10.71 -22.07
CA VAL A 185 12.57 -10.75 -22.23
C VAL A 185 12.93 -11.73 -23.34
N GLU A 186 13.80 -11.30 -24.24
CA GLU A 186 14.42 -12.14 -25.25
C GLU A 186 15.78 -12.60 -24.74
N ILE A 187 16.05 -13.90 -24.81
CA ILE A 187 17.30 -14.50 -24.35
C ILE A 187 17.99 -15.20 -25.51
N ILE A 188 19.22 -14.81 -25.77
CA ILE A 188 20.10 -15.40 -26.79
C ILE A 188 21.35 -15.93 -26.10
N THR A 189 21.76 -17.15 -26.46
CA THR A 189 22.95 -17.80 -25.89
C THR A 189 23.92 -18.15 -27.00
N ASP A 190 25.11 -17.57 -26.94
CA ASP A 190 26.22 -17.96 -27.79
C ASP A 190 26.93 -19.17 -27.17
N VAL A 191 27.26 -20.16 -28.00
CA VAL A 191 28.04 -21.34 -27.62
C VAL A 191 29.33 -21.36 -28.45
N TYR A 192 30.49 -21.45 -27.81
CA TYR A 192 31.77 -21.41 -28.49
C TYR A 192 32.87 -22.13 -27.70
N ASN A 193 33.97 -22.42 -28.38
CA ASN A 193 35.15 -23.05 -27.78
C ASN A 193 36.20 -21.99 -27.44
N LYS A 194 36.73 -22.04 -26.22
CA LYS A 194 37.98 -21.35 -25.86
C LYS A 194 39.14 -22.32 -25.89
N TYR A 195 40.14 -21.99 -26.70
CA TYR A 195 41.38 -22.76 -26.82
C TYR A 195 42.41 -22.16 -25.85
N ILE A 196 42.57 -22.76 -24.67
CA ILE A 196 43.48 -22.26 -23.62
C ILE A 196 44.91 -22.69 -23.92
N THR A 197 45.11 -23.93 -24.35
CA THR A 197 46.39 -24.46 -24.83
C THR A 197 46.14 -25.35 -26.05
N HIS A 198 47.20 -25.78 -26.72
CA HIS A 198 47.12 -26.72 -27.85
C HIS A 198 46.39 -28.04 -27.52
N SER A 199 46.28 -28.41 -26.23
CA SER A 199 45.62 -29.63 -25.77
C SER A 199 44.41 -29.38 -24.86
N LYS A 200 44.07 -28.12 -24.55
CA LYS A 200 42.98 -27.77 -23.64
C LYS A 200 42.00 -26.83 -24.32
N THR A 201 40.87 -27.40 -24.72
CA THR A 201 39.68 -26.68 -25.18
C THR A 201 38.64 -26.69 -24.06
N VAL A 202 38.00 -25.54 -23.82
CA VAL A 202 36.86 -25.41 -22.90
C VAL A 202 35.64 -24.93 -23.68
N HIS A 203 34.50 -25.57 -23.44
CA HIS A 203 33.24 -25.22 -24.07
C HIS A 203 32.56 -24.14 -23.22
N CYS A 204 32.38 -22.97 -23.81
CA CYS A 204 31.85 -21.80 -23.14
C CYS A 204 30.47 -21.44 -23.68
N THR A 205 29.67 -20.84 -22.81
CA THR A 205 28.38 -20.25 -23.14
C THR A 205 28.32 -18.82 -22.63
N LYS A 206 27.69 -17.93 -23.41
CA LYS A 206 27.46 -16.55 -22.99
C LYS A 206 26.05 -16.12 -23.39
N SER A 207 25.22 -15.88 -22.39
CA SER A 207 23.84 -15.47 -22.58
C SER A 207 23.67 -13.96 -22.48
N ARG A 208 22.79 -13.42 -23.32
CA ARG A 208 22.36 -12.02 -23.32
C ARG A 208 20.84 -11.98 -23.20
N ALA A 209 20.33 -11.05 -22.40
CA ALA A 209 18.91 -10.84 -22.20
C ALA A 209 18.53 -9.41 -22.56
N THR A 210 17.49 -9.26 -23.37
CA THR A 210 16.94 -7.97 -23.79
C THR A 210 15.49 -7.86 -23.30
N ILE A 211 15.27 -6.98 -22.33
CA ILE A 211 13.93 -6.73 -21.79
C ILE A 211 13.29 -5.64 -22.65
N THR A 212 12.18 -5.99 -23.30
CA THR A 212 11.47 -5.07 -24.22
C THR A 212 10.17 -4.55 -23.63
N HIS A 213 9.59 -5.28 -22.68
CA HIS A 213 8.35 -4.89 -22.01
C HIS A 213 8.42 -5.14 -20.51
N ILE A 214 7.71 -4.30 -19.77
CA ILE A 214 7.52 -4.43 -18.33
C ILE A 214 6.04 -4.48 -17.96
N TRP A 215 5.75 -5.04 -16.79
CA TRP A 215 4.47 -4.95 -16.12
C TRP A 215 4.55 -3.87 -15.06
N ILE A 216 3.57 -2.96 -15.05
CA ILE A 216 3.33 -2.03 -13.94
C ILE A 216 2.04 -2.43 -13.23
N TYR A 217 2.08 -2.45 -11.90
CA TYR A 217 0.92 -2.72 -11.05
C TYR A 217 1.11 -2.07 -9.67
N ALA A 218 0.01 -1.78 -8.99
CA ALA A 218 0.02 -1.41 -7.59
C ALA A 218 -0.18 -2.65 -6.72
N LYS A 219 0.44 -2.65 -5.54
CA LYS A 219 0.22 -3.66 -4.51
C LYS A 219 0.16 -3.00 -3.14
N ASP A 220 -0.81 -3.44 -2.34
CA ASP A 220 -1.03 -2.99 -0.97
C ASP A 220 -1.53 -4.14 -0.07
N SER A 221 -1.37 -4.01 1.24
CA SER A 221 -1.88 -4.93 2.23
C SER A 221 -2.97 -4.24 3.06
N TYR A 222 -4.23 -4.60 2.84
CA TYR A 222 -5.35 -4.12 3.64
C TYR A 222 -5.41 -4.91 4.96
N SER A 223 -4.66 -4.41 5.94
CA SER A 223 -4.39 -5.09 7.21
C SER A 223 -4.39 -4.10 8.36
N PHE A 224 -4.90 -4.53 9.49
CA PHE A 224 -4.97 -3.74 10.72
C PHE A 224 -4.07 -4.32 11.82
N GLN A 225 -2.92 -4.86 11.42
CA GLN A 225 -1.88 -5.34 12.33
C GLN A 225 -0.87 -4.21 12.60
N ASP A 226 -0.49 -4.07 13.86
CA ASP A 226 0.50 -3.08 14.28
C ASP A 226 1.91 -3.71 14.35
N ASP A 227 2.91 -3.02 13.79
CA ASP A 227 4.33 -3.43 13.87
C ASP A 227 4.96 -2.96 15.22
N ASP A 228 4.29 -2.07 15.95
CA ASP A 228 4.76 -1.37 17.16
C ASP A 228 3.84 -1.61 18.38
N LYS A 229 4.25 -1.13 19.57
CA LYS A 229 3.49 -1.26 20.83
C LYS A 229 2.18 -0.46 20.87
N SER A 230 2.02 0.57 20.04
CA SER A 230 0.86 1.47 20.07
C SER A 230 -0.02 1.29 18.84
N SER A 231 -1.32 1.07 19.05
CA SER A 231 -2.23 0.79 17.95
C SER A 231 -2.50 2.02 17.07
N GLN A 232 -2.34 1.87 15.75
CA GLN A 232 -2.51 2.95 14.79
C GLN A 232 -3.92 3.56 14.90
N TYR A 233 -3.98 4.89 14.89
CA TYR A 233 -5.23 5.65 14.84
C TYR A 233 -5.75 5.76 13.41
N LEU A 234 -7.02 5.42 13.22
CA LEU A 234 -7.69 5.35 11.92
C LEU A 234 -8.79 6.41 11.74
N GLY A 235 -9.01 7.27 12.73
CA GLY A 235 -10.04 8.29 12.67
C GLY A 235 -11.02 8.27 13.83
N HIS A 236 -11.86 9.30 13.91
CA HIS A 236 -13.13 9.20 14.62
C HIS A 236 -14.23 9.02 13.57
N TRP A 237 -15.04 7.98 13.73
CA TRP A 237 -16.00 7.53 12.73
C TRP A 237 -17.42 7.59 13.28
N ASN A 238 -18.37 7.83 12.38
CA ASN A 238 -19.78 7.52 12.57
C ASN A 238 -20.43 7.19 11.22
N LYS A 239 -21.74 6.96 11.22
CA LYS A 239 -22.53 6.66 10.00
C LYS A 239 -22.51 7.78 8.95
N ASN A 240 -22.09 8.99 9.32
CA ASN A 240 -22.02 10.15 8.43
C ASN A 240 -20.61 10.44 7.92
N GLY A 241 -19.58 9.75 8.43
CA GLY A 241 -18.23 9.85 7.88
C GLY A 241 -17.12 9.80 8.92
N LEU A 242 -16.00 10.42 8.54
CA LEU A 242 -14.73 10.41 9.25
C LEU A 242 -14.32 11.83 9.65
N ILE A 243 -13.83 11.97 10.88
CA ILE A 243 -13.07 13.12 11.35
C ILE A 243 -11.65 12.65 11.72
N ILE A 244 -10.64 13.30 11.14
CA ILE A 244 -9.24 13.11 11.56
C ILE A 244 -8.82 14.27 12.46
N LEU A 245 -8.29 13.95 13.64
CA LEU A 245 -7.62 14.93 14.48
C LEU A 245 -6.21 15.20 13.92
N PRO A 246 -5.86 16.47 13.61
CA PRO A 246 -4.53 16.83 13.12
C PRO A 246 -3.38 16.39 14.06
N ILE A 247 -3.65 16.32 15.38
CA ILE A 247 -2.67 15.85 16.38
C ILE A 247 -2.54 14.32 16.44
N ALA A 248 -3.62 13.57 16.23
CA ALA A 248 -3.55 12.10 16.22
C ALA A 248 -2.96 11.57 14.91
N ALA A 249 -3.20 12.26 13.79
CA ALA A 249 -2.39 12.10 12.57
C ALA A 249 -0.90 12.42 12.83
N GLY A 250 -0.64 13.32 13.79
CA GLY A 250 0.68 13.68 14.29
C GLY A 250 1.40 12.63 15.16
N ALA A 251 0.68 11.61 15.65
CA ALA A 251 1.27 10.50 16.42
C ALA A 251 1.63 9.28 15.54
N GLY A 252 1.21 9.27 14.26
CA GLY A 252 1.64 8.32 13.23
C GLY A 252 2.72 8.89 12.29
N LYS A 253 3.04 8.19 11.19
CA LYS A 253 4.09 8.58 10.21
C LYS A 253 3.91 9.99 9.59
N ILE A 254 2.69 10.55 9.63
CA ILE A 254 2.35 11.91 9.17
C ILE A 254 2.86 13.01 10.13
N GLY A 255 3.12 12.69 11.41
CA GLY A 255 3.56 13.66 12.41
C GLY A 255 4.94 14.24 12.21
N LYS A 256 5.83 13.49 11.55
CA LYS A 256 7.14 14.00 11.16
C LYS A 256 7.03 15.16 10.16
N LEU A 257 6.02 15.11 9.28
CA LEU A 257 5.85 16.09 8.21
C LEU A 257 5.12 17.37 8.64
N ILE A 258 4.17 17.27 9.58
CA ILE A 258 3.56 18.45 10.23
C ILE A 258 4.61 19.21 11.04
N LYS A 259 5.52 18.50 11.72
CA LYS A 259 6.65 19.10 12.45
C LYS A 259 7.56 19.91 11.52
N ASP A 260 7.83 19.38 10.33
CA ASP A 260 8.73 20.02 9.36
C ASP A 260 8.06 21.20 8.62
N HIS A 261 6.73 21.19 8.44
CA HIS A 261 5.99 22.26 7.75
C HIS A 261 5.47 23.39 8.65
N THR A 262 5.25 23.14 9.94
CA THR A 262 4.65 24.14 10.86
C THR A 262 5.64 24.75 11.85
N GLY A 263 6.89 24.27 11.88
CA GLY A 263 7.93 24.69 12.84
C GLY A 263 7.58 24.46 14.31
N SER A 264 6.45 23.82 14.58
CA SER A 264 5.89 23.70 15.92
C SER A 264 6.48 22.47 16.60
N LYS A 265 7.19 22.67 17.71
CA LYS A 265 7.58 21.59 18.63
C LYS A 265 6.34 21.07 19.37
N VAL A 266 5.48 20.36 18.66
CA VAL A 266 4.33 19.67 19.23
C VAL A 266 4.84 18.33 19.77
N ASN A 267 5.49 18.36 20.93
CA ASN A 267 5.73 17.15 21.73
C ASN A 267 4.39 16.76 22.34
N VAL A 268 3.61 16.01 21.58
CA VAL A 268 2.31 15.56 22.03
C VAL A 268 2.25 14.06 21.85
N SER A 269 2.66 13.33 22.88
CA SER A 269 2.15 12.00 23.16
C SER A 269 0.67 12.14 23.52
N PHE A 270 -0.17 12.46 22.54
CA PHE A 270 -1.61 12.28 22.66
C PHE A 270 -1.83 10.79 22.42
N GLU A 271 -1.76 10.01 23.49
CA GLU A 271 -2.71 8.90 23.57
C GLU A 271 -4.08 9.55 23.60
N THR A 272 -4.70 9.73 22.43
CA THR A 272 -6.15 9.93 22.41
C THR A 272 -6.72 8.76 23.18
N GLY A 273 -7.12 8.98 24.43
CA GLY A 273 -8.04 8.06 25.10
C GLY A 273 -9.24 7.84 24.18
N ASN A 274 -9.98 6.75 24.40
CA ASN A 274 -11.22 6.43 23.67
C ASN A 274 -12.30 7.48 23.95
N TRP A 275 -12.11 8.70 23.47
CA TRP A 275 -13.01 9.81 23.67
C TRP A 275 -13.76 10.04 22.37
N ASP A 276 -15.08 10.02 22.43
CA ASP A 276 -15.90 10.41 21.30
C ASP A 276 -15.72 11.92 21.02
N LEU A 277 -15.77 12.29 19.74
CA LEU A 277 -15.72 13.68 19.29
C LEU A 277 -17.09 14.13 18.80
N VAL A 278 -17.42 15.40 19.06
CA VAL A 278 -18.60 16.05 18.49
C VAL A 278 -18.19 16.86 17.24
N SER A 279 -19.03 16.92 16.21
CA SER A 279 -18.81 17.72 14.99
C SER A 279 -18.61 19.21 15.30
N THR A 280 -17.82 19.93 14.49
CA THR A 280 -17.49 21.36 14.72
C THR A 280 -18.74 22.24 14.80
N GLN A 281 -19.79 21.91 14.04
CA GLN A 281 -21.05 22.65 14.03
C GLN A 281 -21.86 22.41 15.31
N ALA A 282 -21.88 21.17 15.80
CA ALA A 282 -22.59 20.80 17.02
C ALA A 282 -21.88 21.27 18.30
N ARG A 283 -20.55 21.45 18.29
CA ARG A 283 -19.81 22.07 19.42
C ARG A 283 -20.26 23.49 19.77
N LYS A 284 -20.81 24.23 18.80
CA LYS A 284 -21.34 25.59 19.02
C LYS A 284 -22.71 25.60 19.70
N GLN A 285 -23.41 24.45 19.76
CA GLN A 285 -24.75 24.32 20.33
C GLN A 285 -24.88 23.01 21.14
N ILE A 286 -24.18 22.95 22.28
CA ILE A 286 -24.06 21.75 23.14
C ILE A 286 -25.43 21.16 23.53
N SER A 287 -26.44 21.98 23.76
CA SER A 287 -27.81 21.55 24.11
C SER A 287 -28.60 20.90 22.95
N LYS A 288 -28.04 20.86 21.74
CA LYS A 288 -28.66 20.30 20.53
C LYS A 288 -27.79 19.26 19.82
N VAL A 289 -26.72 18.79 20.45
CA VAL A 289 -25.86 17.73 19.89
C VAL A 289 -26.72 16.50 19.65
N LYS A 290 -26.79 16.06 18.39
CA LYS A 290 -27.44 14.81 18.03
C LYS A 290 -26.43 13.68 18.10
N GLU A 291 -26.92 12.46 18.26
CA GLU A 291 -26.09 11.25 18.19
C GLU A 291 -25.28 11.18 16.88
N SER A 292 -25.89 11.59 15.77
CA SER A 292 -25.26 11.72 14.45
C SER A 292 -24.09 12.70 14.38
N ASP A 293 -23.90 13.53 15.40
CA ASP A 293 -22.79 14.46 15.53
C ASP A 293 -21.62 13.89 16.34
N ILE A 294 -21.79 12.72 16.96
CA ILE A 294 -20.79 12.05 17.79
C ILE A 294 -20.01 11.07 16.90
N TYR A 295 -18.68 11.08 17.01
CA TYR A 295 -17.75 10.26 16.25
C TYR A 295 -16.85 9.48 17.20
N THR A 296 -16.80 8.16 17.04
CA THR A 296 -16.06 7.25 17.91
C THR A 296 -14.67 6.98 17.38
N SER A 297 -13.68 6.99 18.27
CA SER A 297 -12.29 6.70 17.91
C SER A 297 -12.13 5.26 17.42
N VAL A 298 -11.54 5.10 16.24
CA VAL A 298 -11.24 3.79 15.65
C VAL A 298 -9.73 3.64 15.47
N ARG A 299 -9.23 2.45 15.78
CA ARG A 299 -7.83 2.05 15.74
C ARG A 299 -7.71 0.63 15.19
N ASN A 300 -6.48 0.23 14.86
CA ASN A 300 -6.17 -1.14 14.43
C ASN A 300 -6.63 -2.20 15.45
N ARG A 301 -6.49 -1.92 16.76
CA ARG A 301 -6.93 -2.82 17.84
C ARG A 301 -8.43 -3.12 17.80
N ASP A 302 -9.25 -2.17 17.35
CA ASP A 302 -10.70 -2.35 17.33
C ASP A 302 -11.09 -3.35 16.23
N TYR A 303 -10.38 -3.35 15.10
CA TYR A 303 -10.49 -4.41 14.07
C TYR A 303 -10.02 -5.77 14.60
N ILE A 304 -8.91 -5.81 15.33
CA ILE A 304 -8.38 -7.05 15.92
C ILE A 304 -9.38 -7.64 16.94
N GLU A 305 -9.94 -6.82 17.82
CA GLU A 305 -10.95 -7.22 18.80
C GLU A 305 -12.24 -7.65 18.12
N TRP A 306 -12.70 -6.89 17.13
CA TRP A 306 -13.89 -7.24 16.35
C TRP A 306 -13.75 -8.62 15.69
N ARG A 307 -12.59 -8.92 15.09
CA ARG A 307 -12.31 -10.24 14.52
C ARG A 307 -12.37 -11.35 15.55
N LYS A 308 -11.78 -11.15 16.73
CA LYS A 308 -11.77 -12.13 17.82
C LYS A 308 -13.19 -12.47 18.29
N ILE A 309 -14.05 -11.46 18.39
CA ILE A 309 -15.44 -11.62 18.86
C ILE A 309 -16.30 -12.32 17.80
N HIS A 310 -16.16 -11.95 16.52
CA HIS A 310 -17.08 -12.39 15.48
C HIS A 310 -16.62 -13.62 14.69
N GLY A 311 -15.35 -14.04 14.82
CA GLY A 311 -14.79 -15.15 14.05
C GLY A 311 -14.71 -14.90 12.53
N ARG A 312 -14.85 -13.64 12.11
CA ARG A 312 -14.72 -13.15 10.72
C ARG A 312 -14.01 -11.79 10.72
N GLY A 313 -13.74 -11.21 9.56
CA GLY A 313 -12.85 -10.06 9.45
C GLY A 313 -11.48 -10.52 9.02
N GLY A 314 -11.09 -10.34 7.76
CA GLY A 314 -9.88 -10.94 7.21
C GLY A 314 -8.98 -9.92 6.53
N ASP A 315 -7.71 -9.88 6.92
CA ASP A 315 -6.69 -9.11 6.18
C ASP A 315 -6.56 -9.69 4.77
N PHE A 316 -6.27 -8.86 3.77
CA PHE A 316 -6.08 -9.35 2.40
C PHE A 316 -5.09 -8.47 1.65
N ILE A 317 -4.54 -9.03 0.58
CA ILE A 317 -3.62 -8.30 -0.30
C ILE A 317 -4.37 -7.78 -1.52
N ILE A 318 -4.10 -6.53 -1.87
CA ILE A 318 -4.66 -5.87 -3.03
C ILE A 318 -3.58 -5.81 -4.11
N TYR A 319 -3.97 -6.19 -5.32
CA TYR A 319 -3.24 -5.90 -6.54
C TYR A 319 -4.14 -5.12 -7.49
N SER A 320 -3.57 -4.14 -8.19
CA SER A 320 -4.26 -3.60 -9.37
C SER A 320 -4.22 -4.58 -10.54
N ASP A 321 -4.89 -4.23 -11.63
CA ASP A 321 -4.61 -4.83 -12.92
C ASP A 321 -3.14 -4.64 -13.35
N LEU A 322 -2.66 -5.58 -14.15
CA LEU A 322 -1.33 -5.53 -14.76
C LEU A 322 -1.38 -4.67 -16.04
N LYS A 323 -0.58 -3.60 -16.08
CA LYS A 323 -0.41 -2.79 -17.29
C LYS A 323 0.90 -3.15 -17.98
N LYS A 324 0.81 -3.70 -19.21
CA LYS A 324 1.99 -3.98 -20.05
C LYS A 324 2.46 -2.67 -20.69
N ILE A 325 3.76 -2.39 -20.59
CA ILE A 325 4.37 -1.22 -21.19
C ILE A 325 5.54 -1.69 -22.05
N GLN A 326 5.59 -1.21 -23.29
CA GLN A 326 6.77 -1.36 -24.15
C GLN A 326 7.78 -0.28 -23.76
N LEU A 327 9.04 -0.69 -23.59
CA LEU A 327 10.12 0.24 -23.27
C LEU A 327 10.62 0.93 -24.53
N ASP A 328 10.73 2.26 -24.50
CA ASP A 328 11.38 3.02 -25.57
C ASP A 328 12.88 2.68 -25.64
N ASN A 329 13.49 2.48 -24.46
CA ASN A 329 14.87 2.01 -24.31
C ASN A 329 14.86 0.60 -23.70
N PRO A 330 15.07 -0.46 -24.49
CA PRO A 330 15.19 -1.81 -23.97
C PRO A 330 16.33 -1.93 -22.95
N ILE A 331 16.14 -2.76 -21.93
CA ILE A 331 17.18 -3.03 -20.94
C ILE A 331 18.01 -4.23 -21.40
N PHE A 332 19.32 -4.02 -21.56
CA PHE A 332 20.26 -5.05 -22.00
C PHE A 332 21.07 -5.60 -20.82
N ILE A 333 21.07 -6.93 -20.67
CA ILE A 333 21.83 -7.63 -19.64
C ILE A 333 22.74 -8.66 -20.30
N SER A 334 24.05 -8.51 -20.15
CA SER A 334 24.98 -9.62 -20.38
C SER A 334 25.07 -10.46 -19.10
N LEU A 335 24.92 -11.77 -19.23
CA LEU A 335 25.24 -12.72 -18.17
C LEU A 335 26.72 -13.06 -18.19
N GLU A 336 27.19 -13.64 -17.09
CA GLU A 336 28.54 -14.15 -16.98
C GLU A 336 28.76 -15.30 -17.97
N GLU A 337 29.99 -15.39 -18.47
CA GLU A 337 30.40 -16.50 -19.32
C GLU A 337 30.58 -17.75 -18.46
N ILE A 338 30.03 -18.87 -18.90
CA ILE A 338 30.17 -20.16 -18.23
C ILE A 338 30.97 -21.08 -19.13
N CYS A 339 32.12 -21.52 -18.62
CA CYS A 339 33.05 -22.49 -19.16
C CYS A 339 33.35 -23.51 -18.03
#